data_AF-A0AAV2NPS6-F1
#
_entry.id   AF-A0AAV2NPS6-F1
#
_cell.length_a   1.000
_cell.length_b   1.000
_cell.length_c   1.000
_cell.angle_alpha   90.00
_cell.angle_beta   90.00
_cell.angle_gamma   90.00
#
_symmetry.space_group_name_H-M   'P 1'
#
loop_
_entity.id
_entity.type
_entity.pdbx_description
1 polymer ?
#
loop_
_entity_poly.entity_id
_entity_poly.type
_entity_poly.pdbx_seq_one_letter_code
_entity_poly.pdbx_strand_id
1 'polypeptide(L)'
;MEIKAIDTRLLPHKRLPVKITHVESPLLFWVQLQHNENNLTNLEKELNLRMAGRVASHYEQRETKWREAIAVKEEGYWRRRLITKINRTRDMVQISLSDIGQRICRPAHEIYKLKDKKNCRSKQLPVA
;
A
#
# COMPACT_ATOMS: atom_id res chain seq x y z
N MET A 1 -2.62 17.37 0.95
CA MET A 1 -3.12 16.26 0.11
C MET A 1 -4.57 16.56 -0.12
N GLU A 2 -4.97 16.91 -1.34
CA GLU A 2 -6.38 17.17 -1.65
C GLU A 2 -7.07 15.83 -1.92
N ILE A 3 -8.04 15.49 -1.07
CA ILE A 3 -8.94 14.36 -1.33
C ILE A 3 -9.91 14.84 -2.41
N LYS A 4 -9.78 14.30 -3.63
CA LYS A 4 -10.78 14.56 -4.67
C LYS A 4 -12.09 13.91 -4.23
N ALA A 5 -13.16 14.70 -4.25
CA ALA A 5 -14.50 14.21 -3.94
C ALA A 5 -14.85 13.00 -4.84
N ILE A 6 -15.53 12.01 -4.26
CA ILE A 6 -15.98 10.83 -4.97
C ILE A 6 -17.07 11.27 -5.96
N ASP A 7 -16.94 10.86 -7.24
CA ASP A 7 -18.03 11.01 -8.20
C ASP A 7 -19.13 10.00 -7.85
N THR A 8 -20.20 10.50 -7.21
CA THR A 8 -21.32 9.70 -6.75
C THR A 8 -22.10 9.04 -7.88
N ARG A 9 -21.95 9.51 -9.12
CA ARG A 9 -22.58 8.92 -10.32
C ARG A 9 -21.95 7.58 -10.71
N LEU A 10 -20.71 7.35 -10.31
CA LEU A 10 -19.98 6.10 -10.55
C LEU A 10 -20.17 5.08 -9.43
N LEU A 11 -20.88 5.45 -8.35
CA LEU A 11 -21.15 4.54 -7.26
C LEU A 11 -22.28 3.58 -7.65
N PRO A 12 -22.10 2.26 -7.45
CA PRO A 12 -23.18 1.32 -7.65
C PRO A 12 -24.34 1.68 -6.72
N HIS A 13 -25.57 1.63 -7.25
CA HIS A 13 -26.80 1.93 -6.50
C HIS A 13 -27.17 0.86 -5.45
N LYS A 14 -26.19 0.06 -5.01
CA LYS A 14 -26.35 -1.03 -4.05
C LYS A 14 -25.44 -0.77 -2.85
N ARG A 15 -25.94 -1.11 -1.66
CA ARG A 15 -25.14 -1.11 -0.43
C ARG A 15 -24.01 -2.14 -0.60
N LEU A 16 -22.78 -1.71 -0.38
CA LEU A 16 -21.61 -2.57 -0.44
C LEU A 16 -21.13 -2.87 0.99
N PRO A 17 -20.96 -4.14 1.37
CA PRO A 17 -20.36 -4.45 2.65
C PRO A 17 -18.88 -4.02 2.66
N VAL A 18 -18.51 -3.32 3.72
CA VAL A 18 -17.17 -2.76 3.92
C VAL A 18 -16.66 -3.08 5.32
N LYS A 19 -15.34 -3.19 5.44
CA LYS A 19 -14.62 -3.28 6.71
C LYS A 19 -13.81 -2.01 6.89
N ILE A 20 -13.95 -1.35 8.03
CA ILE A 20 -13.09 -0.21 8.37
C ILE A 20 -11.70 -0.76 8.68
N THR A 21 -10.68 -0.32 7.95
CA THR A 21 -9.29 -0.79 8.11
C THR A 21 -8.46 0.15 8.96
N HIS A 22 -8.79 1.45 8.96
CA HIS A 22 -8.11 2.46 9.76
C HIS A 22 -8.99 3.68 9.96
N VAL A 23 -8.88 4.31 11.12
CA VAL A 23 -9.59 5.54 11.46
C VAL A 23 -8.58 6.54 11.97
N GLU A 24 -8.44 7.66 11.28
CA GLU A 24 -7.70 8.83 11.78
C GLU A 24 -8.65 9.78 12.50
N SER A 25 -9.86 9.96 11.96
CA SER A 25 -10.96 10.65 12.62
C SER A 25 -12.31 10.16 12.05
N PRO A 26 -13.46 10.51 12.64
CA PRO A 26 -14.77 10.20 12.07
C PRO A 26 -14.97 10.73 10.63
N LEU A 27 -14.21 11.76 10.24
CA LEU A 27 -14.26 12.38 8.91
C LEU A 27 -13.12 11.90 7.99
N LEU A 28 -12.21 11.05 8.50
CA LEU A 28 -11.07 10.56 7.75
C LEU A 28 -10.74 9.12 8.16
N PHE A 29 -11.28 8.19 7.40
CA PHE A 29 -11.09 6.77 7.62
C PHE A 29 -10.96 6.02 6.29
N TRP A 30 -10.47 4.79 6.40
CA TRP A 30 -10.22 3.91 5.27
C TRP A 30 -11.09 2.67 5.40
N VAL A 31 -11.62 2.24 4.27
CA VAL A 31 -12.50 1.08 4.17
C VAL A 31 -12.01 0.14 3.09
N GLN A 32 -12.12 -1.15 3.38
CA GLN A 32 -11.91 -2.21 2.42
C GLN A 32 -13.26 -2.84 2.04
N LEU A 33 -13.48 -2.98 0.75
CA LEU A 33 -14.64 -3.68 0.21
C LEU A 33 -14.50 -5.19 0.48
N GLN A 34 -15.52 -5.79 1.09
CA GLN A 34 -15.46 -7.18 1.54
C GLN A 34 -15.21 -8.18 0.40
N HIS A 35 -15.77 -7.93 -0.79
CA HIS A 35 -15.54 -8.78 -1.96
C HIS A 35 -14.07 -8.83 -2.43
N ASN A 36 -13.25 -7.86 -2.03
CA ASN A 36 -11.82 -7.82 -2.35
C ASN A 36 -10.94 -8.46 -1.29
N GLU A 37 -11.49 -8.95 -0.17
CA GLU A 37 -10.71 -9.54 0.92
C GLU A 37 -9.95 -10.80 0.48
N ASN A 38 -10.62 -11.69 -0.27
CA ASN A 38 -9.99 -12.90 -0.83
C ASN A 38 -8.88 -12.55 -1.83
N ASN A 39 -9.11 -11.54 -2.67
CA ASN A 39 -8.13 -11.08 -3.65
C ASN A 39 -6.89 -10.48 -2.97
N LEU A 40 -7.09 -9.68 -1.92
CA LEU A 40 -5.99 -9.10 -1.15
C LEU A 40 -5.18 -10.20 -0.46
N THR A 41 -5.87 -11.15 0.20
CA THR A 41 -5.23 -12.28 0.88
C THR A 41 -4.39 -13.11 -0.07
N ASN A 42 -4.90 -13.40 -1.27
CA ASN A 42 -4.15 -14.14 -2.30
C ASN A 42 -2.92 -13.36 -2.77
N LEU A 43 -3.06 -12.05 -2.98
CA LEU A 43 -1.95 -11.18 -3.39
C LEU A 43 -0.87 -11.07 -2.30
N GLU A 44 -1.25 -11.03 -1.02
CA GLU A 44 -0.31 -11.05 0.10
C GLU A 44 0.41 -12.40 0.21
N LYS A 45 -0.28 -13.52 0.03
CA LYS A 45 0.34 -14.86 -0.01
C LYS A 45 1.36 -14.98 -1.14
N GLU A 46 0.99 -14.57 -2.35
CA GLU A 46 1.89 -14.56 -3.51
C GLU A 46 3.12 -13.68 -3.25
N LEU A 47 2.92 -12.49 -2.66
CA LEU A 47 4.01 -11.59 -2.29
C LEU A 47 4.96 -12.25 -1.29
N ASN A 48 4.42 -12.88 -0.24
CA ASN A 48 5.23 -13.54 0.79
C ASN A 48 6.05 -14.70 0.21
N LEU A 49 5.44 -15.54 -0.65
CA LEU A 49 6.14 -16.62 -1.34
C LEU A 49 7.27 -16.08 -2.22
N ARG A 50 7.01 -15.03 -3.01
CA ARG A 50 8.00 -14.40 -3.88
C ARG A 50 9.16 -13.79 -3.10
N MET A 51 8.88 -13.18 -1.95
CA MET A 51 9.88 -12.49 -1.15
C MET A 51 10.66 -13.43 -0.21
N ALA A 52 10.14 -14.62 0.10
CA ALA A 52 10.83 -15.63 0.90
C ALA A 52 12.21 -16.00 0.33
N GLY A 53 12.33 -16.11 -1.00
CA GLY A 53 13.61 -16.39 -1.69
C GLY A 53 14.51 -15.17 -1.90
N ARG A 54 14.02 -13.96 -1.59
CA ARG A 54 14.69 -12.69 -1.96
C ARG A 54 15.51 -12.06 -0.84
N VAL A 55 15.44 -12.63 0.37
CA VAL A 55 16.14 -12.14 1.57
C VAL A 55 17.68 -12.14 1.39
N ALA A 56 18.20 -12.89 0.42
CA ALA A 56 19.64 -12.98 0.12
C ALA A 56 20.14 -12.09 -1.04
N SER A 57 19.25 -11.49 -1.83
CA SER A 57 19.69 -10.67 -2.98
C SER A 57 19.99 -9.25 -2.52
N HIS A 58 21.17 -8.76 -2.88
CA HIS A 58 21.71 -7.48 -2.41
C HIS A 58 20.74 -6.33 -2.65
N TYR A 59 20.81 -5.33 -1.78
CA TYR A 59 20.15 -4.04 -1.95
C TYR A 59 20.55 -3.46 -3.31
N GLU A 60 19.73 -3.70 -4.35
CA GLU A 60 19.85 -2.99 -5.62
C GLU A 60 19.44 -1.55 -5.32
N GLN A 61 20.42 -0.70 -5.03
CA GLN A 61 20.27 0.74 -4.84
C GLN A 61 19.85 1.38 -6.17
N ARG A 62 18.60 1.14 -6.54
CA ARG A 62 17.98 1.68 -7.75
C ARG A 62 17.16 2.88 -7.31
N GLU A 63 17.30 4.00 -8.02
CA GLU A 63 16.66 5.28 -7.66
C GLU A 63 15.16 5.12 -7.37
N THR A 64 14.73 5.37 -6.13
CA THR A 64 13.33 5.28 -5.71
C THR A 64 12.51 6.44 -6.28
N LYS A 65 11.32 6.13 -6.78
CA LYS A 65 10.42 7.11 -7.40
C LYS A 65 9.16 7.32 -6.58
N TRP A 66 8.60 8.51 -6.66
CA TRP A 66 7.31 8.82 -6.05
C TRP A 66 6.22 7.90 -6.65
N ARG A 67 5.31 7.41 -5.80
CA ARG A 67 4.26 6.42 -6.14
C ARG A 67 4.77 5.08 -6.68
N GLU A 68 6.04 4.75 -6.45
CA GLU A 68 6.56 3.42 -6.75
C GLU A 68 6.03 2.39 -5.75
N ALA A 69 5.65 1.21 -6.26
CA ALA A 69 5.22 0.08 -5.44
C ALA A 69 6.44 -0.70 -4.91
N ILE A 70 6.44 -0.92 -3.61
CA ILE A 70 7.52 -1.58 -2.88
C ILE A 70 6.96 -2.67 -1.97
N ALA A 71 7.83 -3.56 -1.50
CA ALA A 71 7.56 -4.51 -0.43
C ALA A 71 8.37 -4.14 0.80
N VAL A 72 7.75 -4.26 1.97
CA VAL A 72 8.36 -4.03 3.28
C VAL A 72 7.99 -5.20 4.18
N LYS A 73 8.92 -5.60 5.04
CA LYS A 73 8.68 -6.65 6.03
C LYS A 73 8.14 -6.02 7.31
N GLU A 74 6.94 -6.43 7.72
CA GLU A 74 6.26 -5.98 8.93
C GLU A 74 5.78 -7.21 9.70
N GLU A 75 6.11 -7.32 10.99
CA GLU A 75 5.63 -8.40 11.86
C GLU A 75 5.87 -9.81 11.28
N GLY A 76 6.96 -9.99 10.55
CA GLY A 76 7.32 -11.26 9.91
C GLY A 76 6.74 -11.48 8.51
N TYR A 77 5.78 -10.65 8.08
CA TYR A 77 5.13 -10.76 6.77
C TYR A 77 5.59 -9.67 5.79
N TRP A 78 5.76 -10.04 4.53
CA TRP A 78 5.97 -9.11 3.44
C TRP A 78 4.63 -8.47 3.05
N ARG A 79 4.61 -7.14 3.03
CA ARG A 79 3.43 -6.37 2.66
C ARG A 79 3.77 -5.32 1.60
N ARG A 80 2.83 -5.07 0.68
CA ARG A 80 2.98 -4.09 -0.39
C ARG A 80 2.72 -2.68 0.12
N ARG A 81 3.55 -1.71 -0.28
CA ARG A 81 3.40 -0.29 0.09
C ARG A 81 3.63 0.61 -1.13
N LEU A 82 3.18 1.86 -1.04
CA LEU A 82 3.50 2.91 -2.02
C LEU A 82 4.38 3.98 -1.39
N ILE A 83 5.39 4.43 -2.14
CA ILE A 83 6.21 5.58 -1.74
C ILE A 83 5.37 6.86 -1.85
N THR A 84 5.27 7.60 -0.74
CA THR A 84 4.57 8.88 -0.68
C THR A 84 5.49 10.08 -0.53
N LYS A 85 6.65 9.90 0.12
CA LYS A 85 7.69 10.92 0.27
C LYS A 85 9.06 10.26 0.34
N ILE A 86 10.08 10.92 -0.19
CA ILE A 86 11.46 10.47 -0.15
C ILE A 86 12.29 11.56 0.52
N ASN A 87 13.05 11.20 1.56
CA ASN A 87 14.01 12.07 2.21
C ASN A 87 15.42 11.51 1.96
N ARG A 88 16.08 12.03 0.91
CA ARG A 88 17.42 11.58 0.50
C ARG A 88 18.50 11.94 1.53
N THR A 89 18.35 13.06 2.24
CA THR A 89 19.34 13.54 3.22
C THR A 89 19.44 12.61 4.43
N ARG A 90 18.32 12.02 4.85
CA ARG A 90 18.27 11.11 6.01
C ARG A 90 18.20 9.63 5.62
N ASP A 91 18.26 9.32 4.33
CA ASP A 91 18.04 7.97 3.78
C ASP A 91 16.73 7.30 4.27
N MET A 92 15.66 8.11 4.36
CA MET A 92 14.35 7.67 4.84
C MET A 92 13.28 7.80 3.76
N VAL A 93 12.40 6.82 3.69
CA VAL A 93 11.26 6.80 2.76
C VAL A 93 9.96 6.73 3.56
N GLN A 94 9.05 7.65 3.27
CA GLN A 94 7.69 7.60 3.80
C GLN A 94 6.83 6.77 2.86
N ILE A 95 6.20 5.76 3.42
CA ILE A 95 5.42 4.77 2.71
C ILE A 95 3.99 4.82 3.22
N SER A 96 3.02 4.72 2.31
CA SER A 96 1.62 4.59 2.67
C SER A 96 1.13 3.16 2.44
N LEU A 97 0.34 2.70 3.38
CA LEU A 97 -0.61 1.63 3.18
C LEU A 97 -1.69 2.11 2.20
N SER A 98 -1.62 1.64 0.95
CA SER A 98 -2.74 1.87 0.04
C SER A 98 -3.99 1.13 0.48
N ASP A 99 -3.84 0.06 1.27
CA ASP A 99 -4.94 -0.81 1.69
C ASP A 99 -5.46 -0.53 3.13
N ILE A 100 -4.74 0.28 3.91
CA ILE A 100 -5.08 0.61 5.32
C ILE A 100 -4.94 2.12 5.59
N GLY A 101 -4.40 2.93 4.67
CA GLY A 101 -4.34 4.39 4.82
C GLY A 101 -3.26 4.96 5.75
N GLN A 102 -2.68 4.15 6.64
CA GLN A 102 -1.61 4.57 7.52
C GLN A 102 -0.31 4.90 6.76
N ARG A 103 0.44 5.88 7.26
CA ARG A 103 1.76 6.29 6.75
C ARG A 103 2.83 6.03 7.78
N ILE A 104 3.93 5.40 7.36
CA ILE A 104 5.09 5.15 8.20
C ILE A 104 6.38 5.57 7.48
N CYS A 105 7.42 5.87 8.24
CA CYS A 105 8.75 6.15 7.69
C CYS A 105 9.64 4.93 7.91
N ARG A 106 10.38 4.52 6.87
CA ARG A 106 11.31 3.40 6.92
C ARG A 106 12.66 3.78 6.30
N PRO A 107 13.78 3.22 6.79
CA PRO A 107 15.08 3.34 6.13
C PRO A 107 15.02 2.83 4.69
N ALA A 108 15.78 3.44 3.78
CA ALA A 108 15.76 3.06 2.38
C ALA A 108 16.30 1.64 2.11
N HIS A 109 17.07 1.05 3.02
CA HIS A 109 17.58 -0.32 2.89
C HIS A 109 16.56 -1.40 3.32
N GLU A 110 15.49 -1.03 4.02
CA GLU A 110 14.40 -1.96 4.42
C GLU A 110 13.30 -2.10 3.35
N ILE A 111 13.41 -1.35 2.24
CA ILE A 111 12.41 -1.34 1.17
C ILE A 111 12.89 -2.11 -0.06
N TYR A 112 11.97 -2.89 -0.64
CA TYR A 112 12.28 -3.76 -1.78
C TYR A 112 11.40 -3.41 -2.97
N LYS A 113 12.01 -3.10 -4.11
CA LYS A 113 11.24 -2.76 -5.31
C LYS A 113 10.50 -3.95 -5.89
N LEU A 114 9.23 -3.75 -6.21
CA LEU A 114 8.41 -4.70 -6.94
C LEU A 114 8.57 -4.44 -8.44
N LYS A 115 9.02 -5.45 -9.20
CA LYS A 115 9.30 -5.31 -10.65
C LYS A 115 8.02 -5.24 -11.50
N ASP A 116 6.83 -5.51 -10.94
CA ASP A 116 5.62 -5.72 -11.74
C ASP A 116 4.63 -4.54 -11.73
N LYS A 117 4.26 -4.10 -12.94
CA LYS A 117 3.23 -3.07 -13.20
C LYS A 117 1.80 -3.50 -12.84
N LYS A 118 1.54 -4.80 -12.67
CA LYS A 118 0.19 -5.34 -12.38
C LYS A 118 -0.25 -5.10 -10.93
N ASN A 119 0.68 -4.83 -10.02
CA ASN A 119 0.40 -4.70 -8.58
C ASN A 119 0.03 -3.28 -8.12
N CYS A 120 -0.10 -2.30 -9.03
CA CYS A 120 -0.45 -0.93 -8.68
C CYS A 120 -1.97 -0.65 -8.61
N ARG A 121 -2.84 -1.67 -8.75
CA ARG A 121 -4.29 -1.47 -8.92
C ARG A 121 -5.15 -1.60 -7.65
N SER A 122 -4.59 -1.52 -6.45
CA SER A 122 -5.43 -1.30 -5.25
C SER A 122 -5.77 0.19 -5.14
N LYS A 123 -6.78 0.63 -5.90
CA LYS A 123 -7.40 1.94 -5.68
C LYS A 123 -8.32 1.82 -4.45
N GLN A 124 -7.77 1.89 -3.25
CA GLN A 124 -8.57 2.32 -2.11
C GLN A 124 -8.38 3.82 -1.98
N LEU A 125 -9.46 4.56 -2.19
CA LEU A 125 -9.50 5.99 -1.98
C LEU A 125 -10.01 6.24 -0.55
N PRO A 126 -9.49 7.24 0.16
CA PRO A 126 -10.09 7.65 1.43
C PRO A 126 -11.54 8.03 1.20
N VAL A 127 -12.42 7.63 2.11
CA VAL A 127 -13.80 8.10 2.14
C VAL A 127 -13.80 9.34 3.04
N ALA A 128 -14.22 10.47 2.46
CA ALA A 128 -14.44 11.73 3.17
C ALA A 128 -15.94 11.98 3.28
#